data_AF-A0AA41T9Y8-F1
#
_entry.id   AF-A0AA41T9Y8-F1
#
_cell.length_a   1.000
_cell.length_b   1.000
_cell.length_c   1.000
_cell.angle_alpha   90.00
_cell.angle_beta   90.00
_cell.angle_gamma   90.00
#
_symmetry.space_group_name_H-M   'P 1'
#
loop_
_entity.id
_entity.type
_entity.pdbx_description
1 polymer ?
#
loop_
_entity_poly.entity_id
_entity_poly.type
_entity_poly.pdbx_seq_one_letter_code
_entity_poly.pdbx_strand_id
1 'polypeptide(L)'
;MNSGSLHEFLVGLHERHGPVVSFWFGRRLVVSLGTVDVLKQHINPNKTLDPFETMLKSLLKYQSGNESGSENLMRKKLYENGVTNSLQSNFALLLKLSEEVLDKWLSYPETQHVPLSQHMLGFAMKSVTQIVMGSTFEDDQEVIRFQKNHGTVWSEIGKGFLDGSLDKSATRKKQYQDVCTWAICFLTTSEEVQKKLHKEVDQVFGKDPVTPEKIEHLRFDPDRFDDESAMKTFSSLGFSGTKECPELRFAYTVTTVLLSVLVKRLHLLSVEGQVIETKYELVTSSREEAWITVTKRH
;
A
#
# COMPACT_ATOMS: atom_id res chain seq x y z
N MET A 1 1.83 30.76 4.92
CA MET A 1 2.06 30.21 3.57
C MET A 1 1.01 29.15 3.33
N ASN A 2 0.18 29.30 2.31
CA ASN A 2 -0.85 28.31 1.97
C ASN A 2 -0.29 27.33 0.94
N SER A 3 0.71 26.57 1.33
CA SER A 3 1.09 25.31 0.65
C SER A 3 0.01 24.28 0.96
N GLY A 4 -0.54 23.61 -0.06
CA GLY A 4 -1.81 22.88 0.04
C GLY A 4 -1.84 21.80 1.13
N SER A 5 -0.99 20.78 0.96
CA SER A 5 -0.86 19.62 1.86
C SER A 5 0.28 19.76 2.86
N LEU A 6 0.28 18.89 3.88
CA LEU A 6 1.42 18.73 4.78
C LEU A 6 2.70 18.30 4.03
N HIS A 7 2.57 17.49 2.98
CA HIS A 7 3.71 17.07 2.15
C HIS A 7 4.35 18.28 1.45
N GLU A 8 3.56 19.06 0.69
CA GLU A 8 4.05 20.24 -0.03
C GLU A 8 4.61 21.31 0.92
N PHE A 9 3.99 21.47 2.10
CA PHE A 9 4.53 22.30 3.18
C PHE A 9 5.93 21.82 3.61
N LEU A 10 6.10 20.53 3.88
CA LEU A 10 7.38 19.96 4.35
C LEU A 10 8.46 20.01 3.26
N VAL A 11 8.13 19.70 2.01
CA VAL A 11 9.05 19.84 0.86
C VAL A 11 9.54 21.28 0.77
N GLY A 12 8.62 22.24 0.65
CA GLY A 12 8.98 23.65 0.57
C GLY A 12 9.64 24.21 1.83
N LEU A 13 9.48 23.59 3.00
CA LEU A 13 10.19 23.94 4.23
C LEU A 13 11.65 23.43 4.20
N HIS A 14 11.86 22.20 3.76
CA HIS A 14 13.18 21.59 3.63
C HIS A 14 14.01 22.23 2.51
N GLU A 15 13.41 22.60 1.37
CA GLU A 15 14.09 23.36 0.30
C GLU A 15 14.67 24.69 0.78
N ARG A 16 13.99 25.37 1.72
CA ARG A 16 14.37 26.70 2.20
C ARG A 16 15.25 26.70 3.45
N HIS A 17 15.15 25.67 4.29
CA HIS A 17 15.78 25.64 5.61
C HIS A 17 16.71 24.42 5.83
N GLY A 18 16.85 23.55 4.82
CA GLY A 18 17.80 22.45 4.83
C GLY A 18 17.25 21.13 5.40
N PRO A 19 18.12 20.14 5.67
CA PRO A 19 17.72 18.76 5.95
C PRO A 19 17.10 18.55 7.34
N VAL A 20 17.21 19.52 8.26
CA VAL A 20 16.64 19.45 9.62
C VAL A 20 15.89 20.74 9.90
N VAL A 21 14.58 20.64 10.12
CA VAL A 21 13.72 21.81 10.33
C VAL A 21 12.77 21.56 11.48
N SER A 22 12.41 22.60 12.22
CA SER A 22 11.36 22.53 13.24
C SER A 22 10.18 23.41 12.86
N PHE A 23 8.98 22.95 13.20
CA PHE A 23 7.73 23.66 12.93
C PHE A 23 6.68 23.28 13.97
N TRP A 24 5.64 24.10 14.10
CA TRP A 24 4.50 23.81 14.96
C TRP A 24 3.46 23.00 14.21
N PHE A 25 3.12 21.82 14.71
CA PHE A 25 2.01 20.99 14.25
C PHE A 25 0.92 20.99 15.32
N GLY A 26 -0.16 21.73 15.07
CA GLY A 26 -1.14 22.07 16.10
C GLY A 26 -0.46 22.78 17.29
N ARG A 27 -0.56 22.20 18.48
CA ARG A 27 0.07 22.71 19.73
C ARG A 27 1.43 22.09 20.05
N ARG A 28 2.01 21.28 19.15
CA ARG A 28 3.26 20.55 19.39
C ARG A 28 4.38 21.08 18.50
N LEU A 29 5.55 21.34 19.08
CA LEU A 29 6.76 21.57 18.31
C LEU A 29 7.26 20.22 17.77
N VAL A 30 7.40 20.12 16.45
CA VAL A 30 7.84 18.93 15.74
C VAL A 30 9.14 19.23 15.00
N VAL A 31 10.05 18.27 14.96
CA VAL A 31 11.25 18.31 14.12
C VAL A 31 11.03 17.35 12.95
N SER A 32 11.17 17.86 11.72
CA SER A 32 11.17 17.06 10.49
C SER A 32 12.61 16.83 10.02
N LEU A 33 12.88 15.59 9.60
CA LEU A 33 14.18 15.15 9.09
C LEU A 33 14.00 14.83 7.60
N GLY A 34 14.53 15.67 6.73
CA GLY A 34 14.27 15.65 5.28
C GLY A 34 15.21 14.76 4.47
N THR A 35 16.20 14.12 5.11
CA THR A 35 17.15 13.22 4.45
C THR A 35 17.34 11.91 5.21
N VAL A 36 17.62 10.85 4.45
CA VAL A 36 17.82 9.50 4.98
C VAL A 36 18.99 9.43 5.97
N ASP A 37 20.07 10.19 5.74
CA ASP A 37 21.25 10.14 6.60
C ASP A 37 21.01 10.76 7.98
N VAL A 38 20.29 11.88 8.04
CA VAL A 38 19.84 12.47 9.31
C VAL A 38 18.84 11.53 10.00
N LEU A 39 17.91 10.93 9.25
CA LEU A 39 16.95 9.98 9.79
C LEU A 39 17.66 8.77 10.43
N LYS A 40 18.67 8.19 9.75
CA LYS A 40 19.50 7.08 10.26
C LYS A 40 20.20 7.42 11.57
N GLN A 41 20.67 8.66 11.75
CA GLN A 41 21.31 9.11 12.99
C GLN A 41 20.32 9.17 14.19
N HIS A 42 19.02 9.32 13.93
CA HIS A 42 17.99 9.51 14.97
C HIS A 42 17.08 8.28 15.18
N ILE A 43 17.08 7.31 14.26
CA ILE A 43 16.40 6.02 14.45
C ILE A 43 17.17 5.20 15.50
N ASN A 44 16.60 5.11 16.70
CA ASN A 44 16.98 4.07 17.67
C ASN A 44 16.28 2.75 17.28
N PRO A 45 17.00 1.68 16.88
CA PRO A 45 16.42 0.38 16.49
C PRO A 45 15.85 -0.40 17.68
N ASN A 46 16.28 -0.09 18.90
CA ASN A 46 15.85 -0.75 20.14
C ASN A 46 14.60 -0.10 20.77
N LYS A 47 14.13 1.05 20.26
CA LYS A 47 12.83 1.64 20.63
C LYS A 47 11.72 1.11 19.72
N THR A 48 11.11 0.02 20.15
CA THR A 48 9.89 -0.61 19.60
C THR A 48 8.61 0.18 19.97
N LEU A 49 8.63 1.50 19.75
CA LEU A 49 7.39 2.27 19.68
C LEU A 49 6.84 2.11 18.27
N ASP A 50 6.07 1.06 18.08
CA ASP A 50 5.29 0.88 16.87
C ASP A 50 4.18 1.97 16.81
N PRO A 51 4.17 2.84 15.78
CA PRO A 51 3.12 3.85 15.63
C PRO A 51 1.73 3.20 15.52
N PHE A 52 1.65 2.00 14.93
CA PHE A 52 0.42 1.24 14.75
C PHE A 52 -0.13 0.71 16.08
N GLU A 53 0.73 0.17 16.94
CA GLU A 53 0.37 -0.21 18.31
C GLU A 53 -0.13 1.00 19.13
N THR A 54 0.52 2.16 18.99
CA THR A 54 0.14 3.38 19.72
C THR A 54 -1.25 3.88 19.31
N MET A 55 -1.62 3.73 18.03
CA MET A 55 -2.97 4.01 17.52
C MET A 55 -4.02 3.04 18.05
N LEU A 56 -3.78 1.73 17.99
CA LEU A 56 -4.75 0.74 18.44
C LEU A 56 -5.04 0.89 19.94
N LYS A 57 -4.02 1.25 20.73
CA LYS A 57 -4.17 1.55 22.16
C LYS A 57 -5.13 2.73 22.43
N SER A 58 -5.08 3.81 21.63
CA SER A 58 -5.99 4.95 21.78
C SER A 58 -7.43 4.64 21.31
N LEU A 59 -7.58 3.98 20.16
CA LEU A 59 -8.87 3.60 19.57
C LEU A 59 -9.64 2.55 20.39
N LEU A 60 -8.94 1.57 20.97
CA LEU A 60 -9.55 0.49 21.77
C LEU A 60 -9.61 0.79 23.28
N LYS A 61 -9.26 2.01 23.71
CA LYS A 61 -9.11 2.39 25.14
C LYS A 61 -8.23 1.42 25.94
N TYR A 62 -7.17 0.90 25.32
CA TYR A 62 -6.30 -0.08 25.96
C TYR A 62 -5.42 0.61 27.01
N GLN A 63 -5.76 0.46 28.29
CA GLN A 63 -4.96 1.05 29.37
C GLN A 63 -3.60 0.34 29.49
N SER A 64 -2.51 1.11 29.42
CA SER A 64 -1.17 0.59 29.63
C SER A 64 -0.83 0.44 31.11
N GLY A 65 -0.88 -0.78 31.62
CA GLY A 65 -0.10 -1.16 32.79
C GLY A 65 1.36 -1.38 32.36
N ASN A 66 2.20 -0.35 32.50
CA ASN A 66 3.67 -0.38 32.47
C ASN A 66 4.36 -1.45 31.57
N GLU A 67 3.96 -1.55 30.30
CA GLU A 67 4.45 -2.60 29.38
C GLU A 67 5.93 -2.44 29.04
N SER A 68 6.66 -3.55 29.12
CA SER A 68 8.10 -3.65 28.87
C SER A 68 8.44 -3.77 27.38
N GLY A 69 9.65 -3.36 26.99
CA GLY A 69 10.10 -3.41 25.59
C GLY A 69 10.09 -4.82 24.97
N SER A 70 10.16 -5.87 25.80
CA SER A 70 10.03 -7.28 25.40
C SER A 70 8.60 -7.69 25.05
N GLU A 71 7.59 -7.13 25.70
CA GLU A 71 6.18 -7.49 25.46
C GLU A 71 5.70 -6.92 24.11
N ASN A 72 6.07 -5.68 23.79
CA ASN A 72 5.79 -5.08 22.47
C ASN A 72 6.49 -5.87 21.35
N LEU A 73 7.73 -6.32 21.56
CA LEU A 73 8.46 -7.15 20.59
C LEU A 73 7.79 -8.52 20.39
N MET A 74 7.32 -9.16 21.47
CA MET A 74 6.58 -10.42 21.40
C MET A 74 5.23 -10.23 20.66
N ARG A 75 4.49 -9.17 20.99
CA ARG A 75 3.23 -8.80 20.34
C ARG A 75 3.40 -8.55 18.84
N LYS A 76 4.43 -7.78 18.45
CA LYS A 76 4.78 -7.57 17.03
C LYS A 76 5.09 -8.88 16.33
N LYS A 77 5.94 -9.74 16.91
CA LYS A 77 6.28 -11.04 16.31
C LYS A 77 5.07 -11.98 16.17
N LEU A 78 4.18 -12.02 17.16
CA LEU A 78 2.92 -12.77 17.07
C LEU A 78 2.03 -12.24 15.94
N TYR A 79 2.00 -10.92 15.75
CA TYR A 79 1.23 -10.26 14.70
C TYR A 79 1.81 -10.52 13.30
N GLU A 80 3.12 -10.37 13.10
CA GLU A 80 3.83 -10.69 11.86
C GLU A 80 3.67 -12.17 11.45
N ASN A 81 3.74 -13.07 12.43
CA ASN A 81 3.46 -14.50 12.22
C ASN A 81 1.99 -14.72 11.82
N GLY A 82 1.05 -14.04 12.48
CA GLY A 82 -0.37 -14.10 12.15
C GLY A 82 -0.65 -13.64 10.71
N VAL A 83 -0.08 -12.51 10.29
CA VAL A 83 -0.16 -12.00 8.92
C VAL A 83 0.47 -12.98 7.91
N THR A 84 1.64 -13.53 8.21
CA THR A 84 2.34 -14.49 7.34
C THR A 84 1.55 -15.79 7.17
N ASN A 85 1.06 -16.37 8.27
CA ASN A 85 0.24 -17.59 8.23
C ASN A 85 -1.08 -17.34 7.50
N SER A 86 -1.71 -16.18 7.73
CA SER A 86 -2.94 -15.78 7.06
C SER A 86 -2.76 -15.70 5.53
N LEU A 87 -1.64 -15.16 5.03
CA LEU A 87 -1.33 -15.16 3.59
C LEU A 87 -1.18 -16.56 3.03
N GLN A 88 -0.46 -17.45 3.72
CA GLN A 88 -0.25 -18.83 3.27
C GLN A 88 -1.57 -19.62 3.24
N SER A 89 -2.38 -19.55 4.30
CA SER A 89 -3.67 -20.26 4.38
C SER A 89 -4.73 -19.71 3.43
N ASN A 90 -4.69 -18.42 3.10
CA ASN A 90 -5.67 -17.78 2.19
C ASN A 90 -5.14 -17.56 0.77
N PHE A 91 -4.03 -18.20 0.39
CA PHE A 91 -3.43 -18.01 -0.93
C PHE A 91 -4.41 -18.30 -2.08
N ALA A 92 -5.11 -19.45 -2.01
CA ALA A 92 -6.09 -19.84 -3.01
C ALA A 92 -7.26 -18.83 -3.12
N LEU A 93 -7.61 -18.17 -2.01
CA LEU A 93 -8.61 -17.11 -2.00
C LEU A 93 -8.08 -15.84 -2.70
N LEU A 94 -6.86 -15.40 -2.39
CA LEU A 94 -6.24 -14.25 -3.07
C LEU A 94 -6.12 -14.47 -4.58
N LEU A 95 -5.79 -15.70 -5.01
CA LEU A 95 -5.78 -16.07 -6.41
C LEU A 95 -7.20 -15.99 -7.00
N LYS A 96 -8.21 -16.62 -6.38
CA LYS A 96 -9.63 -16.54 -6.81
C LYS A 96 -10.08 -15.08 -6.97
N LEU A 97 -9.84 -14.22 -6.00
CA LEU A 97 -10.22 -12.81 -6.04
C LEU A 97 -9.46 -12.02 -7.14
N SER A 98 -8.25 -12.43 -7.48
CA SER A 98 -7.47 -11.83 -8.58
C SER A 98 -8.00 -12.27 -9.95
N GLU A 99 -8.41 -13.54 -10.07
CA GLU A 99 -9.11 -14.06 -11.25
C GLU A 99 -10.49 -13.39 -11.43
N GLU A 100 -11.25 -13.14 -10.35
CA GLU A 100 -12.51 -12.37 -10.40
C GLU A 100 -12.31 -10.96 -11.00
N VAL A 101 -11.23 -10.26 -10.65
CA VAL A 101 -10.88 -8.96 -11.25
C VAL A 101 -10.52 -9.11 -12.72
N LEU A 102 -9.72 -10.11 -13.07
CA LEU A 102 -9.33 -10.40 -14.45
C LEU A 102 -10.53 -10.73 -15.34
N ASP A 103 -11.41 -11.65 -14.91
CA ASP A 103 -12.61 -12.05 -15.64
C ASP A 103 -13.57 -10.87 -15.83
N LYS A 104 -13.74 -10.03 -14.79
CA LYS A 104 -14.49 -8.78 -14.89
C LYS A 104 -13.92 -7.85 -15.98
N TRP A 105 -12.59 -7.70 -16.04
CA TRP A 105 -11.94 -6.85 -17.04
C TRP A 105 -12.02 -7.46 -18.45
N LEU A 106 -11.89 -8.78 -18.57
CA LEU A 106 -12.05 -9.53 -19.83
C LEU A 106 -13.49 -9.53 -20.37
N SER A 107 -14.48 -9.25 -19.52
CA SER A 107 -15.90 -9.13 -19.88
C SER A 107 -16.26 -7.80 -20.57
N TYR A 108 -15.39 -6.79 -20.46
CA TYR A 108 -15.61 -5.48 -21.07
C TYR A 108 -15.19 -5.47 -22.55
N PRO A 109 -15.81 -4.63 -23.39
CA PRO A 109 -15.30 -4.35 -24.73
C PRO A 109 -13.90 -3.74 -24.68
N GLU A 110 -13.04 -4.08 -25.64
CA GLU A 110 -11.65 -3.57 -25.70
C GLU A 110 -11.56 -2.04 -25.85
N THR A 111 -12.65 -1.40 -26.29
CA THR A 111 -12.78 0.07 -26.37
C THR A 111 -13.19 0.73 -25.06
N GLN A 112 -13.55 -0.04 -24.02
CA GLN A 112 -14.02 0.50 -22.74
C GLN A 112 -12.85 0.66 -21.75
N HIS A 113 -12.73 1.87 -21.18
CA HIS A 113 -11.78 2.12 -20.11
C HIS A 113 -12.25 1.55 -18.76
N VAL A 114 -11.29 1.09 -17.95
CA VAL A 114 -11.49 0.49 -16.63
C VAL A 114 -11.15 1.53 -15.55
N PRO A 115 -12.02 1.76 -14.54
CA PRO A 115 -11.72 2.62 -13.39
C PRO A 115 -10.83 1.85 -12.40
N LEU A 116 -9.52 2.06 -12.52
CA LEU A 116 -8.50 1.29 -11.81
C LEU A 116 -8.53 1.53 -10.31
N SER A 117 -8.58 2.78 -9.86
CA SER A 117 -8.52 3.15 -8.44
C SER A 117 -9.74 2.58 -7.69
N GLN A 118 -10.92 2.59 -8.31
CA GLN A 118 -12.12 1.92 -7.79
C GLN A 118 -11.96 0.40 -7.74
N HIS A 119 -11.49 -0.23 -8.83
CA HIS A 119 -11.34 -1.68 -8.88
C HIS A 119 -10.27 -2.20 -7.90
N MET A 120 -9.16 -1.47 -7.72
CA MET A 120 -8.14 -1.81 -6.72
C MET A 120 -8.64 -1.62 -5.29
N LEU A 121 -9.45 -0.60 -5.02
CA LEU A 121 -10.08 -0.41 -3.72
C LEU A 121 -11.08 -1.53 -3.39
N GLY A 122 -11.90 -1.92 -4.36
CA GLY A 122 -12.84 -3.04 -4.23
C GLY A 122 -12.10 -4.36 -3.97
N PHE A 123 -11.09 -4.68 -4.78
CA PHE A 123 -10.24 -5.86 -4.61
C PHE A 123 -9.52 -5.90 -3.25
N ALA A 124 -8.88 -4.79 -2.85
CA ALA A 124 -8.17 -4.70 -1.57
C ALA A 124 -9.14 -4.85 -0.39
N MET A 125 -10.36 -4.29 -0.47
CA MET A 125 -11.39 -4.51 0.54
C MET A 125 -11.87 -5.94 0.57
N LYS A 126 -12.35 -6.48 -0.55
CA LYS A 126 -12.85 -7.86 -0.64
C LYS A 126 -11.82 -8.87 -0.12
N SER A 127 -10.54 -8.69 -0.48
CA SER A 127 -9.43 -9.50 0.01
C SER A 127 -9.26 -9.42 1.53
N VAL A 128 -9.10 -8.21 2.09
CA VAL A 128 -8.88 -8.04 3.54
C VAL A 128 -10.11 -8.47 4.35
N THR A 129 -11.32 -8.15 3.92
CA THR A 129 -12.53 -8.46 4.68
C THR A 129 -12.90 -9.94 4.60
N GLN A 130 -12.73 -10.63 3.46
CA GLN A 130 -12.94 -12.09 3.43
C GLN A 130 -11.88 -12.84 4.24
N ILE A 131 -10.61 -12.43 4.19
CA ILE A 131 -9.54 -13.07 4.97
C ILE A 131 -9.73 -12.91 6.49
N VAL A 132 -10.24 -11.75 6.94
CA VAL A 132 -10.38 -11.43 8.36
C VAL A 132 -11.77 -11.75 8.93
N MET A 133 -12.82 -11.66 8.11
CA MET A 133 -14.23 -11.76 8.55
C MET A 133 -15.03 -12.84 7.81
N GLY A 134 -14.42 -13.58 6.89
CA GLY A 134 -15.01 -14.74 6.23
C GLY A 134 -16.02 -14.43 5.11
N SER A 135 -16.83 -15.44 4.79
CA SER A 135 -17.68 -15.51 3.60
C SER A 135 -18.79 -14.45 3.51
N THR A 136 -19.07 -13.69 4.57
CA THR A 136 -20.00 -12.54 4.51
C THR A 136 -19.59 -11.54 3.43
N PHE A 137 -18.29 -11.43 3.15
CA PHE A 137 -17.75 -10.52 2.14
C PHE A 137 -17.56 -11.15 0.75
N GLU A 138 -18.12 -12.33 0.50
CA GLU A 138 -18.30 -12.85 -0.87
C GLU A 138 -19.31 -12.01 -1.66
N ASP A 139 -20.29 -11.41 -0.99
CA ASP A 139 -21.21 -10.43 -1.56
C ASP A 139 -20.53 -9.05 -1.72
N ASP A 140 -20.42 -8.60 -2.97
CA ASP A 140 -19.88 -7.27 -3.31
C ASP A 140 -20.70 -6.13 -2.67
N GLN A 141 -21.99 -6.32 -2.36
CA GLN A 141 -22.80 -5.29 -1.69
C GLN A 141 -22.32 -5.02 -0.26
N GLU A 142 -21.95 -6.06 0.49
CA GLU A 142 -21.41 -5.89 1.85
C GLU A 142 -19.97 -5.34 1.81
N VAL A 143 -19.17 -5.68 0.78
CA VAL A 143 -17.88 -5.03 0.51
C VAL A 143 -18.06 -3.52 0.26
N ILE A 144 -19.00 -3.12 -0.61
CA ILE A 144 -19.30 -1.72 -0.93
C ILE A 144 -19.82 -0.96 0.30
N ARG A 145 -20.72 -1.58 1.06
CA ARG A 145 -21.29 -1.01 2.31
C ARG A 145 -20.21 -0.78 3.35
N PHE A 146 -19.34 -1.76 3.58
CA PHE A 146 -18.19 -1.64 4.48
C PHE A 146 -17.20 -0.60 3.98
N GLN A 147 -16.91 -0.58 2.67
CA GLN A 147 -16.04 0.43 2.06
C GLN A 147 -16.54 1.85 2.30
N LYS A 148 -17.85 2.11 2.16
CA LYS A 148 -18.48 3.42 2.42
C LYS A 148 -18.40 3.83 3.89
N ASN A 149 -18.76 2.92 4.80
CA ASN A 149 -18.68 3.16 6.25
C ASN A 149 -17.24 3.46 6.68
N HIS A 150 -16.29 2.65 6.23
CA HIS A 150 -14.87 2.87 6.46
C HIS A 150 -14.40 4.20 5.86
N GLY A 151 -14.85 4.58 4.66
CA GLY A 151 -14.48 5.86 4.03
C GLY A 151 -14.87 7.07 4.88
N THR A 152 -16.06 7.02 5.49
CA THR A 152 -16.54 8.05 6.43
C THR A 152 -15.65 8.13 7.67
N VAL A 153 -15.42 7.00 8.34
CA VAL A 153 -14.53 6.92 9.53
C VAL A 153 -13.12 7.41 9.20
N TRP A 154 -12.60 7.07 8.02
CA TRP A 154 -11.28 7.50 7.57
C TRP A 154 -11.18 9.00 7.33
N SER A 155 -12.24 9.62 6.80
CA SER A 155 -12.29 11.08 6.60
C SER A 155 -12.23 11.83 7.95
N GLU A 156 -12.98 11.36 8.96
CA GLU A 156 -12.95 11.97 10.29
C GLU A 156 -11.59 11.79 10.99
N ILE A 157 -10.97 10.60 10.87
CA ILE A 157 -9.60 10.37 11.36
C ILE A 157 -8.59 11.30 10.66
N GLY A 158 -8.72 11.48 9.34
CA GLY A 158 -7.86 12.37 8.56
C GLY A 158 -7.97 13.84 8.98
N LYS A 159 -9.18 14.33 9.26
CA LYS A 159 -9.40 15.69 9.81
C LYS A 159 -8.72 15.86 11.17
N GLY A 160 -8.99 14.95 12.10
CA GLY A 160 -8.43 15.00 13.46
C GLY A 160 -6.91 14.78 13.52
N PHE A 161 -6.31 14.17 12.50
CA PHE A 161 -4.85 14.16 12.34
C PHE A 161 -4.32 15.54 11.94
N LEU A 162 -4.94 16.20 10.95
CA LEU A 162 -4.49 17.48 10.40
C LEU A 162 -4.66 18.66 11.38
N ASP A 163 -5.70 18.63 12.23
CA ASP A 163 -5.88 19.64 13.30
C ASP A 163 -5.09 19.33 14.59
N GLY A 164 -4.48 18.15 14.68
CA GLY A 164 -3.69 17.69 15.82
C GLY A 164 -4.51 17.26 17.05
N SER A 165 -5.82 17.03 16.91
CA SER A 165 -6.71 16.57 17.98
C SER A 165 -6.66 15.04 18.21
N LEU A 166 -6.32 14.25 17.19
CA LEU A 166 -6.19 12.79 17.27
C LEU A 166 -4.73 12.36 17.29
N ASP A 167 -4.27 11.92 18.46
CA ASP A 167 -2.92 11.40 18.64
C ASP A 167 -2.82 9.95 18.09
N LYS A 168 -2.36 9.86 16.83
CA LYS A 168 -1.76 8.69 16.13
C LYS A 168 -2.71 7.56 15.68
N SER A 169 -2.56 6.89 14.53
CA SER A 169 -2.02 7.17 13.18
C SER A 169 -1.86 5.83 12.40
N ALA A 170 -2.17 5.75 11.10
CA ALA A 170 -3.52 5.57 10.56
C ALA A 170 -3.46 5.34 9.03
N THR A 171 -3.03 4.15 8.58
CA THR A 171 -2.44 3.99 7.22
C THR A 171 -2.85 2.79 6.35
N ARG A 172 -3.26 1.65 6.92
CA ARG A 172 -3.24 0.34 6.21
C ARG A 172 -4.08 0.22 4.93
N LYS A 173 -5.39 0.50 4.98
CA LYS A 173 -6.30 0.33 3.82
C LYS A 173 -5.85 1.12 2.60
N LYS A 174 -5.55 2.40 2.82
CA LYS A 174 -5.23 3.33 1.74
C LYS A 174 -3.86 2.99 1.14
N GLN A 175 -2.89 2.57 1.95
CA GLN A 175 -1.61 2.03 1.45
C GLN A 175 -1.77 0.80 0.53
N TYR A 176 -2.62 -0.18 0.85
CA TYR A 176 -2.86 -1.32 -0.07
C TYR A 176 -3.44 -0.87 -1.42
N GLN A 177 -4.47 -0.01 -1.38
CA GLN A 177 -5.08 0.55 -2.59
C GLN A 177 -4.06 1.33 -3.41
N ASP A 178 -3.30 2.22 -2.77
CA ASP A 178 -2.36 3.12 -3.43
C ASP A 178 -1.17 2.34 -4.01
N VAL A 179 -0.66 1.30 -3.33
CA VAL A 179 0.39 0.41 -3.87
C VAL A 179 -0.12 -0.38 -5.08
N CYS A 180 -1.29 -1.02 -5.01
CA CYS A 180 -1.86 -1.74 -6.16
C CYS A 180 -2.14 -0.80 -7.35
N THR A 181 -2.73 0.37 -7.09
CA THR A 181 -3.08 1.37 -8.11
C THR A 181 -1.82 1.94 -8.73
N TRP A 182 -0.85 2.38 -7.92
CA TRP A 182 0.43 2.91 -8.39
C TRP A 182 1.21 1.89 -9.21
N ALA A 183 1.28 0.62 -8.76
CA ALA A 183 2.02 -0.41 -9.49
C ALA A 183 1.39 -0.70 -10.86
N ILE A 184 0.06 -0.74 -10.95
CA ILE A 184 -0.63 -0.93 -12.24
C ILE A 184 -0.49 0.31 -13.13
N CYS A 185 -0.65 1.53 -12.60
CA CYS A 185 -0.41 2.78 -13.35
C CYS A 185 1.04 2.85 -13.89
N PHE A 186 2.03 2.49 -13.06
CA PHE A 186 3.42 2.43 -13.47
C PHE A 186 3.60 1.46 -14.64
N LEU A 187 3.00 0.26 -14.55
CA LEU A 187 3.01 -0.73 -15.63
C LEU A 187 2.26 -0.30 -16.90
N THR A 188 1.28 0.62 -16.84
CA THR A 188 0.65 1.18 -18.05
C THR A 188 1.48 2.28 -18.71
N THR A 189 2.36 2.94 -17.94
CA THR A 189 3.31 3.95 -18.45
C THR A 189 4.64 3.39 -18.92
N SER A 190 5.05 2.19 -18.46
CA SER A 190 6.36 1.60 -18.76
C SER A 190 6.23 0.25 -19.45
N GLU A 191 6.15 0.27 -20.78
CA GLU A 191 6.02 -0.93 -21.61
C GLU A 191 7.23 -1.87 -21.46
N GLU A 192 8.44 -1.32 -21.28
CA GLU A 192 9.66 -2.09 -21.06
C GLU A 192 9.62 -2.89 -19.76
N VAL A 193 9.19 -2.27 -18.65
CA VAL A 193 9.03 -2.96 -17.37
C VAL A 193 7.90 -3.97 -17.45
N GLN A 194 6.78 -3.65 -18.10
CA GLN A 194 5.68 -4.59 -18.32
C GLN A 194 6.12 -5.82 -19.13
N LYS A 195 6.96 -5.64 -20.17
CA LYS A 195 7.58 -6.73 -20.95
C LYS A 195 8.58 -7.55 -20.14
N LYS A 196 9.42 -6.92 -19.31
CA LYS A 196 10.35 -7.61 -18.40
C LYS A 196 9.59 -8.46 -17.37
N LEU A 197 8.61 -7.86 -16.68
CA LEU A 197 7.78 -8.53 -15.68
C LEU A 197 6.99 -9.71 -16.28
N HIS A 198 6.40 -9.55 -17.47
CA HIS A 198 5.74 -10.66 -18.17
C HIS A 198 6.70 -11.84 -18.43
N LYS A 199 7.93 -11.57 -18.89
CA LYS A 199 8.94 -12.61 -19.13
C LYS A 199 9.36 -13.30 -17.84
N GLU A 200 9.52 -12.57 -16.74
CA GLU A 200 9.84 -13.17 -15.44
C GLU A 200 8.69 -14.05 -14.91
N VAL A 201 7.45 -13.59 -15.02
CA VAL A 201 6.25 -14.37 -14.67
C VAL A 201 6.14 -15.63 -15.55
N ASP A 202 6.42 -15.53 -16.85
CA ASP A 202 6.43 -16.71 -17.74
C ASP A 202 7.59 -17.68 -17.41
N GLN A 203 8.76 -17.18 -17.01
CA GLN A 203 9.89 -18.02 -16.57
C GLN A 203 9.60 -18.75 -15.25
N VAL A 204 8.98 -18.08 -14.27
CA VAL A 204 8.71 -18.66 -12.94
C VAL A 204 7.48 -19.58 -12.94
N PHE A 205 6.41 -19.19 -13.64
CA PHE A 205 5.14 -19.94 -13.61
C PHE A 205 4.90 -20.78 -14.86
N GLY A 206 5.43 -20.40 -16.03
CA GLY A 206 5.14 -21.04 -17.31
C GLY A 206 3.63 -21.06 -17.59
N LYS A 207 3.13 -22.18 -18.13
CA LYS A 207 1.69 -22.40 -18.34
C LYS A 207 0.91 -22.77 -17.08
N ASP A 208 1.60 -23.04 -15.96
CA ASP A 208 0.93 -23.50 -14.74
C ASP A 208 0.12 -22.38 -14.06
N PRO A 209 -0.83 -22.72 -13.18
CA PRO A 209 -1.43 -21.78 -12.25
C PRO A 209 -0.40 -21.12 -11.33
N VAL A 210 -0.76 -19.98 -10.76
CA VAL A 210 0.05 -19.30 -9.73
C VAL A 210 -0.04 -20.11 -8.43
N THR A 211 1.10 -20.48 -7.83
CA THR A 211 1.13 -21.24 -6.56
C THR A 211 1.97 -20.52 -5.49
N PRO A 212 1.76 -20.81 -4.18
CA PRO A 212 2.50 -20.16 -3.10
C PRO A 212 4.02 -20.33 -3.23
N GLU A 213 4.46 -21.54 -3.58
CA GLU A 213 5.88 -21.93 -3.63
C GLU A 213 6.60 -21.18 -4.75
N LYS A 214 5.93 -21.02 -5.91
CA LYS A 214 6.47 -20.27 -7.05
C LYS A 214 6.52 -18.76 -6.78
N ILE A 215 5.60 -18.20 -6.00
CA ILE A 215 5.67 -16.78 -5.61
C ILE A 215 6.85 -16.44 -4.72
N GLU A 216 7.34 -17.37 -3.90
CA GLU A 216 8.57 -17.13 -3.11
C GLU A 216 9.82 -16.91 -3.97
N HIS A 217 9.74 -17.18 -5.29
CA HIS A 217 10.77 -16.90 -6.27
C HIS A 217 10.63 -15.49 -6.91
N LEU A 218 9.45 -14.87 -6.88
CA LEU A 218 9.22 -13.46 -7.29
C LEU A 218 9.56 -12.47 -6.16
N ARG A 219 10.71 -12.63 -5.50
CA ARG A 219 11.08 -11.69 -4.41
C ARG A 219 11.31 -10.29 -4.95
N PHE A 220 10.77 -9.31 -4.23
CA PHE A 220 11.15 -7.92 -4.43
C PHE A 220 12.65 -7.76 -4.19
N ASP A 221 13.32 -7.25 -5.20
CA ASP A 221 14.77 -7.11 -5.27
C ASP A 221 15.06 -5.66 -5.69
N PRO A 222 15.47 -4.79 -4.74
CA PRO A 222 15.65 -3.36 -4.98
C PRO A 222 16.84 -3.04 -5.88
N ASP A 223 17.79 -3.98 -6.06
CA ASP A 223 18.96 -3.79 -6.92
C ASP A 223 18.59 -3.84 -8.42
N ARG A 224 17.33 -4.14 -8.75
CA ARG A 224 16.77 -4.11 -10.11
C ARG A 224 16.40 -2.71 -10.62
N PHE A 225 16.50 -1.67 -9.78
CA PHE A 225 16.24 -0.30 -10.17
C PHE A 225 17.56 0.40 -10.54
N ASP A 226 17.75 0.69 -11.83
CA ASP A 226 18.92 1.45 -12.34
C ASP A 226 18.97 2.90 -11.79
N ASP A 227 17.85 3.41 -11.27
CA ASP A 227 17.74 4.76 -10.70
C ASP A 227 18.00 4.75 -9.17
N GLU A 228 19.07 5.43 -8.75
CA GLU A 228 19.50 5.49 -7.35
C GLU A 228 18.48 6.19 -6.43
N SER A 229 17.64 7.08 -6.96
CA SER A 229 16.57 7.74 -6.20
C SER A 229 15.36 6.84 -6.01
N ALA A 230 15.02 6.04 -7.03
CA ALA A 230 14.01 4.98 -6.92
C ALA A 230 14.50 3.93 -5.91
N MET A 231 15.74 3.45 -6.03
CA MET A 231 16.34 2.49 -5.10
C MET A 231 16.34 3.01 -3.64
N LYS A 232 16.70 4.27 -3.41
CA LYS A 232 16.63 4.91 -2.07
C LYS A 232 15.19 5.10 -1.57
N THR A 233 14.23 5.32 -2.47
CA THR A 233 12.80 5.44 -2.13
C THR A 233 12.20 4.08 -1.79
N PHE A 234 12.46 3.04 -2.58
CA PHE A 234 11.97 1.69 -2.32
C PHE A 234 12.62 1.03 -1.10
N SER A 235 13.91 1.26 -0.85
CA SER A 235 14.57 0.82 0.40
C SER A 235 14.12 1.60 1.65
N SER A 236 13.36 2.69 1.49
CA SER A 236 12.72 3.43 2.60
C SER A 236 11.20 3.27 2.67
N LEU A 237 10.55 2.75 1.63
CA LEU A 237 9.16 2.28 1.61
C LEU A 237 9.00 1.01 2.46
N GLY A 238 9.07 1.19 3.78
CA GLY A 238 9.00 0.12 4.76
C GLY A 238 10.07 0.14 5.85
N PHE A 239 10.41 1.31 6.42
CA PHE A 239 11.19 1.48 7.66
C PHE A 239 12.12 0.30 8.04
N SER A 240 13.24 0.17 7.31
CA SER A 240 14.24 -0.90 7.48
C SER A 240 14.46 -1.35 8.93
N GLY A 241 14.29 -2.65 9.17
CA GLY A 241 14.52 -3.31 10.47
C GLY A 241 13.26 -3.45 11.33
N THR A 242 13.42 -3.34 12.65
CA THR A 242 12.37 -3.62 13.66
C THR A 242 11.13 -2.71 13.59
N LYS A 243 11.07 -1.76 12.65
CA LYS A 243 10.00 -0.77 12.46
C LYS A 243 9.24 -0.92 11.14
N GLU A 244 9.58 -1.91 10.33
CA GLU A 244 8.81 -2.25 9.13
C GLU A 244 7.34 -2.52 9.51
N CYS A 245 6.41 -2.09 8.65
CA CYS A 245 4.98 -2.30 8.85
C CYS A 245 4.69 -3.81 8.68
N PRO A 246 4.15 -4.52 9.69
CA PRO A 246 3.89 -5.96 9.62
C PRO A 246 3.04 -6.37 8.40
N GLU A 247 2.16 -5.47 7.97
CA GLU A 247 1.29 -5.59 6.82
C GLU A 247 1.97 -5.36 5.46
N LEU A 248 3.20 -4.85 5.42
CA LEU A 248 3.87 -4.55 4.15
C LEU A 248 4.11 -5.82 3.32
N ARG A 249 4.47 -6.92 3.98
CA ARG A 249 4.55 -8.24 3.34
C ARG A 249 3.20 -8.70 2.78
N PHE A 250 2.09 -8.38 3.47
CA PHE A 250 0.74 -8.64 2.94
C PHE A 250 0.45 -7.78 1.72
N ALA A 251 0.81 -6.49 1.75
CA ALA A 251 0.65 -5.58 0.62
C ALA A 251 1.36 -6.12 -0.62
N TYR A 252 2.65 -6.45 -0.49
CA TYR A 252 3.44 -6.96 -1.59
C TYR A 252 2.95 -8.33 -2.08
N THR A 253 2.64 -9.30 -1.20
CA THR A 253 2.11 -10.59 -1.66
C THR A 253 0.78 -10.44 -2.42
N VAL A 254 -0.18 -9.66 -1.89
CA VAL A 254 -1.47 -9.43 -2.55
C VAL A 254 -1.30 -8.70 -3.89
N THR A 255 -0.43 -7.70 -3.94
CA THR A 255 -0.12 -6.96 -5.18
C THR A 255 0.56 -7.88 -6.20
N THR A 256 1.56 -8.67 -5.80
CA THR A 256 2.28 -9.60 -6.67
C THR A 256 1.37 -10.71 -7.22
N VAL A 257 0.45 -11.26 -6.42
CA VAL A 257 -0.55 -12.22 -6.91
C VAL A 257 -1.41 -11.58 -7.99
N LEU A 258 -2.01 -10.43 -7.70
CA LEU A 258 -2.88 -9.73 -8.64
C LEU A 258 -2.14 -9.37 -9.94
N LEU A 259 -0.96 -8.76 -9.81
CA LEU A 259 -0.13 -8.41 -10.97
C LEU A 259 0.24 -9.63 -11.79
N SER A 260 0.64 -10.74 -11.16
CA SER A 260 0.99 -11.98 -11.87
C SER A 260 -0.19 -12.55 -12.67
N VAL A 261 -1.41 -12.46 -12.13
CA VAL A 261 -2.64 -12.87 -12.84
C VAL A 261 -2.95 -11.92 -14.01
N LEU A 262 -2.96 -10.60 -13.75
CA LEU A 262 -3.30 -9.59 -14.75
C LEU A 262 -2.27 -9.54 -15.88
N VAL A 263 -0.97 -9.34 -15.59
CA VAL A 263 0.04 -9.15 -16.63
C VAL A 263 0.28 -10.42 -17.44
N LYS A 264 -0.01 -11.62 -16.92
CA LYS A 264 0.08 -12.87 -17.68
C LYS A 264 -0.97 -13.00 -18.77
N ARG A 265 -2.15 -12.36 -18.64
CA ARG A 265 -3.25 -12.46 -19.62
C ARG A 265 -3.65 -11.15 -20.28
N LEU A 266 -3.20 -10.00 -19.78
CA LEU A 266 -3.55 -8.67 -20.27
C LEU A 266 -2.32 -7.80 -20.59
N HIS A 267 -2.41 -7.07 -21.69
CA HIS A 267 -1.70 -5.80 -21.85
C HIS A 267 -2.48 -4.72 -21.10
N LEU A 268 -1.75 -3.92 -20.31
CA LEU A 268 -2.31 -2.82 -19.53
C LEU A 268 -1.83 -1.52 -20.21
N LEU A 269 -2.75 -0.67 -20.62
CA LEU A 269 -2.50 0.49 -21.47
C LEU A 269 -3.00 1.77 -20.79
N SER A 270 -2.27 2.86 -20.95
CA SER A 270 -2.71 4.19 -20.53
C SER A 270 -3.85 4.69 -21.43
N VAL A 271 -4.66 5.62 -20.91
CA VAL A 271 -5.66 6.34 -21.69
C VAL A 271 -5.03 7.60 -22.27
N GLU A 272 -5.18 7.82 -23.57
CA GLU A 272 -4.59 8.98 -24.26
C GLU A 272 -5.12 10.30 -23.68
N GLY A 273 -4.22 11.25 -23.42
CA GLY A 273 -4.54 12.54 -22.84
C GLY A 273 -4.83 12.55 -21.33
N GLN A 274 -4.91 11.39 -20.66
CA GLN A 274 -5.09 11.34 -19.20
C GLN A 274 -3.78 11.68 -18.47
N VAL A 275 -3.85 12.65 -17.55
CA VAL A 275 -2.80 12.94 -16.58
C VAL A 275 -3.27 12.48 -15.20
N ILE A 276 -2.53 11.57 -14.56
CA ILE A 276 -2.84 11.10 -13.20
C ILE A 276 -2.19 12.06 -12.20
N GLU A 277 -2.94 13.05 -11.73
CA GLU A 277 -2.47 13.94 -10.67
C GLU A 277 -2.39 13.23 -9.32
N THR A 278 -1.31 13.49 -8.58
CA THR A 278 -1.10 12.97 -7.23
C THR A 278 -1.72 13.89 -6.19
N LYS A 279 -2.47 13.30 -5.25
CA LYS A 279 -3.06 13.97 -4.09
C LYS A 279 -2.34 13.56 -2.81
N TYR A 280 -1.60 14.50 -2.24
CA TYR A 280 -0.86 14.30 -0.99
C TYR A 280 -1.74 14.60 0.22
N GLU A 281 -2.10 13.58 0.98
CA GLU A 281 -2.81 13.69 2.27
C GLU A 281 -2.04 12.87 3.33
N LEU A 282 -2.73 12.31 4.32
CA LEU A 282 -2.17 11.32 5.26
C LEU A 282 -1.55 10.10 4.55
N VAL A 283 -2.07 9.76 3.37
CA VAL A 283 -1.44 8.83 2.41
C VAL A 283 -1.62 9.41 1.01
N THR A 284 -0.61 9.23 0.17
CA THR A 284 -0.54 9.71 -1.22
C THR A 284 -1.35 8.83 -2.16
N SER A 285 -2.40 9.36 -2.79
CA SER A 285 -3.23 8.66 -3.80
C SER A 285 -3.32 9.43 -5.10
N SER A 286 -4.03 8.90 -6.11
CA SER A 286 -4.52 9.74 -7.20
C SER A 286 -5.51 10.80 -6.68
N ARG A 287 -5.60 11.92 -7.39
CA ARG A 287 -6.58 13.00 -7.16
C ARG A 287 -7.94 12.68 -7.76
N GLU A 288 -7.91 12.07 -8.94
CA GLU A 288 -9.07 11.64 -9.71
C GLU A 288 -9.00 10.12 -9.97
N GLU A 289 -10.02 9.57 -10.63
CA GLU A 289 -10.03 8.15 -11.02
C GLU A 289 -8.94 7.90 -12.08
N ALA A 290 -8.07 6.91 -11.84
CA ALA A 290 -7.13 6.46 -12.85
C ALA A 290 -7.82 5.51 -13.83
N TRP A 291 -7.97 5.91 -15.09
CA TRP A 291 -8.51 5.05 -16.13
C TRP A 291 -7.39 4.31 -16.87
N ILE A 292 -7.63 3.05 -17.23
CA ILE A 292 -6.74 2.25 -18.08
C ILE A 292 -7.53 1.56 -19.18
N THR A 293 -6.88 1.21 -20.29
CA THR A 293 -7.42 0.28 -21.29
C THR A 293 -6.73 -1.07 -21.12
N VAL A 294 -7.43 -2.16 -21.40
CA VAL A 294 -6.84 -3.51 -21.33
C VAL A 294 -7.15 -4.30 -22.60
N THR A 295 -6.17 -5.05 -23.08
CA THR A 295 -6.34 -5.96 -24.22
C THR A 295 -5.73 -7.33 -23.89
N LYS A 296 -6.21 -8.39 -24.54
CA LYS A 296 -5.75 -9.77 -24.26
C LYS A 296 -4.31 -9.99 -24.75
N ARG A 297 -3.56 -10.82 -24.02
CA ARG A 297 -2.34 -11.45 -24.54
C ARG A 297 -2.69 -12.74 -25.29
N HIS A 298 -1.87 -13.06 -26.29
CA HIS A 298 -1.95 -14.29 -27.09
C HIS A 298 -0.74 -15.19 -26.80
#